data_AF-A0AAN6JFE8-F1
#
_entry.id   AF-A0AAN6JFE8-F1
#
_cell.length_a   1.000
_cell.length_b   1.000
_cell.length_c   1.000
_cell.angle_alpha   90.00
_cell.angle_beta   90.00
_cell.angle_gamma   90.00
#
_symmetry.space_group_name_H-M   'P 1'
#
loop_
_entity.id
_entity.type
_entity.pdbx_description
1 polymer ?
#
loop_
_entity_poly.entity_id
_entity_poly.type
_entity_poly.pdbx_seq_one_letter_code
_entity_poly.pdbx_strand_id
1 'polypeptide(L)'
;MNPGLPINPRTATLLAAETNTNTLPAILPQLSHLLSHSPDLHLAFLSHPSTPQIWKFVPTEGQWCGYRNLQMLLLSLASILPPTSPVLQKNDFLKTKLTIPHLQLLIESAWTQGFNAHSRDQLGGRLVGTTTFIGTPEAEALLLSLGVPCTGRVFKGPEAWIELLDSVEEYFSPSDSLSTPPDGNPVNVVPDDTPLESPRALHGHHRALALHFGKTPSARFRPGVESALCSQERGGAADVRGV
;
A
#
# COMPACT_ATOMS: atom_id res chain seq x y z
N MET A 1 -26.39 -1.51 13.48
CA MET A 1 -25.40 -2.03 12.51
C MET A 1 -26.13 -2.24 11.20
N ASN A 2 -25.59 -1.76 10.08
CA ASN A 2 -26.21 -1.94 8.77
C ASN A 2 -25.44 -3.05 8.03
N PRO A 3 -25.94 -4.30 8.01
CA PRO A 3 -25.24 -5.38 7.32
C PRO A 3 -25.18 -5.05 5.82
N GLY A 4 -24.03 -5.29 5.20
CA GLY A 4 -23.85 -5.07 3.77
C GLY A 4 -24.91 -5.78 2.94
N LEU A 5 -25.33 -5.15 1.84
CA LEU A 5 -26.28 -5.77 0.91
C LEU A 5 -25.68 -7.06 0.32
N PRO A 6 -26.49 -8.11 0.15
CA PRO A 6 -26.02 -9.35 -0.45
C PRO A 6 -25.58 -9.10 -1.90
N ILE A 7 -24.49 -9.75 -2.30
CA ILE A 7 -24.05 -9.74 -3.69
C ILE A 7 -25.04 -10.55 -4.55
N ASN A 8 -25.39 -10.04 -5.74
CA ASN A 8 -26.21 -10.83 -6.65
C ASN A 8 -25.40 -12.03 -7.19
N PRO A 9 -26.04 -13.18 -7.52
CA PRO A 9 -25.32 -14.38 -7.93
C PRO A 9 -24.44 -14.20 -9.16
N ARG A 10 -24.90 -13.45 -10.17
CA ARG A 10 -24.14 -13.21 -11.40
C ARG A 10 -22.83 -12.46 -11.12
N THR A 11 -22.88 -11.40 -10.32
CA THR A 11 -21.71 -10.65 -9.90
C THR A 11 -20.80 -11.50 -9.04
N ALA A 12 -21.34 -12.32 -8.13
CA ALA A 12 -20.54 -13.25 -7.34
C ALA A 12 -19.73 -14.21 -8.22
N THR A 13 -20.38 -14.81 -9.23
CA THR A 13 -19.70 -15.67 -10.20
C THR A 13 -18.62 -14.93 -10.98
N LEU A 14 -18.90 -13.71 -11.47
CA LEU A 14 -17.92 -12.90 -12.20
C LEU A 14 -16.70 -12.55 -11.36
N LEU A 15 -16.90 -12.15 -10.10
CA LEU A 15 -15.79 -11.79 -9.20
C LEU A 15 -15.00 -13.01 -8.73
N ALA A 16 -15.64 -14.17 -8.58
CA ALA A 16 -14.99 -15.42 -8.22
C ALA A 16 -14.18 -16.03 -9.39
N ALA A 17 -14.67 -15.88 -10.61
CA ALA A 17 -14.02 -16.36 -11.84
C ALA A 17 -13.02 -15.35 -12.43
N GLU A 18 -12.75 -14.26 -11.73
CA GLU A 18 -11.87 -13.20 -12.22
C GLU A 18 -10.44 -13.71 -12.45
N THR A 19 -9.90 -13.39 -13.62
CA THR A 19 -8.51 -13.67 -14.03
C THR A 19 -7.77 -12.37 -14.35
N ASN A 20 -6.53 -12.44 -14.84
CA ASN A 20 -5.73 -11.26 -15.20
C ASN A 20 -6.22 -10.48 -16.43
N THR A 21 -7.38 -10.81 -17.00
CA THR A 21 -7.96 -10.11 -18.16
C THR A 21 -8.23 -8.63 -17.93
N ASN A 22 -8.45 -8.23 -16.67
CA ASN A 22 -8.62 -6.83 -16.28
C ASN A 22 -7.35 -6.19 -15.66
N THR A 23 -6.16 -6.70 -16.01
CA THR A 23 -4.88 -6.26 -15.44
C THR A 23 -3.93 -5.78 -16.53
N LEU A 24 -3.40 -4.56 -16.38
CA LEU A 24 -2.41 -3.96 -17.26
C LEU A 24 -1.10 -3.83 -16.48
N PRO A 25 -0.14 -4.75 -16.67
CA PRO A 25 1.19 -4.63 -16.08
C PRO A 25 2.00 -3.53 -16.77
N ALA A 26 3.09 -3.08 -16.13
CA ALA A 26 4.09 -2.19 -16.71
C ALA A 26 3.56 -0.85 -17.25
N ILE A 27 2.46 -0.34 -16.70
CA ILE A 27 1.93 0.99 -17.05
C ILE A 27 2.86 2.12 -16.60
N LEU A 28 3.55 1.97 -15.46
CA LEU A 28 4.41 3.01 -14.91
C LEU A 28 5.69 3.25 -15.73
N PRO A 29 6.39 2.23 -16.27
CA PRO A 29 7.44 2.44 -17.25
C PRO A 29 6.98 3.25 -18.48
N GLN A 30 5.79 2.95 -19.00
CA GLN A 30 5.23 3.68 -20.15
C GLN A 30 4.92 5.14 -19.78
N LEU A 31 4.31 5.37 -18.61
CA LEU A 31 4.08 6.71 -18.11
C LEU A 31 5.39 7.47 -17.86
N SER A 32 6.40 6.83 -17.28
CA SER A 32 7.72 7.43 -17.07
C SER A 32 8.33 7.92 -18.38
N HIS A 33 8.22 7.12 -19.43
CA HIS A 33 8.71 7.49 -20.76
C HIS A 33 7.93 8.67 -21.36
N LEU A 34 6.61 8.71 -21.22
CA LEU A 34 5.82 9.84 -21.72
C LEU A 34 6.11 11.13 -20.93
N LEU A 35 6.23 11.01 -19.61
CA LEU A 35 6.50 12.13 -18.71
C LEU A 35 7.90 12.73 -18.95
N SER A 36 8.90 11.90 -19.27
CA SER A 36 10.26 12.39 -19.57
C SER A 36 10.36 13.23 -20.85
N HIS A 37 9.34 13.16 -21.72
CA HIS A 37 9.25 13.96 -22.95
C HIS A 37 8.30 15.16 -22.80
N SER A 38 7.80 15.43 -21.61
CA SER A 38 6.92 16.57 -21.35
C SER A 38 7.76 17.82 -21.01
N PRO A 39 7.74 18.87 -21.84
CA PRO A 39 8.59 20.06 -21.64
C PRO A 39 8.20 20.90 -20.42
N ASP A 40 6.93 20.84 -20.02
CA ASP A 40 6.37 21.63 -18.91
C ASP A 40 6.40 20.90 -17.56
N LEU A 41 6.84 19.63 -17.55
CA LEU A 41 6.88 18.82 -16.34
C LEU A 41 8.22 18.97 -15.63
N HIS A 42 8.20 19.64 -14.47
CA HIS A 42 9.41 19.82 -13.67
C HIS A 42 9.75 18.61 -12.79
N LEU A 43 8.74 17.92 -12.26
CA LEU A 43 8.93 16.82 -11.32
C LEU A 43 7.73 15.87 -11.38
N ALA A 44 8.01 14.57 -11.37
CA ALA A 44 7.00 13.54 -11.20
C ALA A 44 7.57 12.39 -10.36
N PHE A 45 6.79 11.95 -9.39
CA PHE A 45 7.07 10.76 -8.60
C PHE A 45 6.21 9.60 -9.09
N LEU A 46 6.84 8.46 -9.39
CA LEU A 46 6.15 7.23 -9.76
C LEU A 46 6.42 6.16 -8.70
N SER A 47 5.43 5.31 -8.44
CA SER A 47 5.62 4.14 -7.57
C SER A 47 6.46 3.06 -8.25
N HIS A 48 6.64 1.92 -7.60
CA HIS A 48 7.45 0.83 -8.14
C HIS A 48 6.99 0.41 -9.56
N PRO A 49 7.90 0.27 -10.54
CA PRO A 49 7.58 0.01 -11.95
C PRO A 49 6.68 -1.21 -12.23
N SER A 50 6.69 -2.19 -11.34
CA SER A 50 5.86 -3.39 -11.44
C SER A 50 4.40 -3.19 -11.04
N THR A 51 4.03 -2.03 -10.47
CA THR A 51 2.66 -1.77 -10.01
C THR A 51 1.70 -1.88 -11.21
N PRO A 52 0.75 -2.83 -11.17
CA PRO A 52 -0.19 -2.99 -12.27
C PRO A 52 -1.37 -2.02 -12.11
N GLN A 53 -2.00 -1.67 -13.23
CA GLN A 53 -3.33 -1.09 -13.23
C GLN A 53 -4.37 -2.21 -13.30
N ILE A 54 -5.37 -2.19 -12.43
CA ILE A 54 -6.50 -3.11 -12.46
C ILE A 54 -7.79 -2.32 -12.61
N TRP A 55 -8.54 -2.57 -13.69
CA TRP A 55 -9.77 -1.83 -13.98
C TRP A 55 -11.04 -2.59 -13.55
N LYS A 56 -12.14 -1.84 -13.48
CA LYS A 56 -13.48 -2.34 -13.17
C LYS A 56 -14.08 -2.98 -14.42
N PHE A 57 -14.92 -4.00 -14.28
CA PHE A 57 -15.56 -4.61 -15.45
C PHE A 57 -16.62 -3.70 -16.06
N VAL A 58 -17.32 -2.93 -15.22
CA VAL A 58 -18.26 -1.90 -15.67
C VAL A 58 -18.10 -0.61 -14.86
N PRO A 59 -18.33 0.58 -15.45
CA PRO A 59 -18.14 1.87 -14.76
C PRO A 59 -18.99 2.05 -13.49
N THR A 60 -20.12 1.35 -13.38
CA THR A 60 -21.06 1.41 -12.26
C THR A 60 -20.64 0.59 -11.04
N GLU A 61 -19.51 -0.14 -11.11
CA GLU A 61 -18.91 -0.91 -10.00
C GLU A 61 -18.22 0.01 -8.96
N GLY A 62 -18.96 0.98 -8.42
CA GLY A 62 -18.46 1.87 -7.38
C GLY A 62 -17.99 1.13 -6.13
N GLN A 63 -18.70 0.08 -5.71
CA GLN A 63 -18.44 -0.65 -4.46
C GLN A 63 -17.14 -1.44 -4.41
N TRP A 64 -16.56 -1.76 -5.58
CA TRP A 64 -15.39 -2.62 -5.66
C TRP A 64 -14.07 -1.84 -5.72
N CYS A 65 -14.12 -0.50 -5.75
CA CYS A 65 -12.92 0.33 -5.95
C CYS A 65 -11.85 0.08 -4.89
N GLY A 66 -12.23 -0.05 -3.62
CA GLY A 66 -11.28 -0.29 -2.54
C GLY A 66 -10.58 -1.65 -2.66
N TYR A 67 -11.29 -2.66 -3.14
CA TYR A 67 -10.73 -3.97 -3.40
C TYR A 67 -9.80 -3.95 -4.62
N ARG A 68 -10.14 -3.23 -5.70
CA ARG A 68 -9.26 -3.05 -6.87
C ARG A 68 -7.93 -2.40 -6.46
N ASN A 69 -8.01 -1.39 -5.61
CA ASN A 69 -6.85 -0.73 -5.02
C ASN A 69 -5.98 -1.72 -4.23
N LEU A 70 -6.59 -2.56 -3.40
CA LEU A 70 -5.86 -3.62 -2.69
C LEU A 70 -5.25 -4.66 -3.63
N GLN A 71 -5.93 -5.07 -4.70
CA GLN A 71 -5.36 -5.98 -5.69
C GLN A 71 -4.08 -5.39 -6.31
N MET A 72 -4.10 -4.11 -6.69
CA MET A 72 -2.94 -3.44 -7.28
C MET A 72 -1.77 -3.38 -6.28
N LEU A 73 -2.06 -3.01 -5.02
CA LEU A 73 -1.04 -2.97 -3.97
C LEU A 73 -0.45 -4.36 -3.70
N LEU A 74 -1.28 -5.35 -3.38
CA LEU A 74 -0.83 -6.68 -2.99
C LEU A 74 -0.09 -7.39 -4.12
N LEU A 75 -0.55 -7.25 -5.37
CA LEU A 75 0.13 -7.83 -6.52
C LEU A 75 1.51 -7.18 -6.76
N SER A 76 1.66 -5.89 -6.45
CA SER A 76 2.97 -5.22 -6.53
C SER A 76 3.97 -5.69 -5.47
N LEU A 77 3.50 -6.17 -4.29
CA LEU A 77 4.38 -6.62 -3.20
C LEU A 77 5.32 -7.74 -3.62
N ALA A 78 4.87 -8.66 -4.49
CA ALA A 78 5.69 -9.77 -4.98
C ALA A 78 6.94 -9.31 -5.75
N SER A 79 6.91 -8.10 -6.34
CA SER A 79 8.07 -7.53 -7.02
C SER A 79 8.85 -6.54 -6.17
N ILE A 80 8.21 -5.91 -5.18
CA ILE A 80 8.83 -4.91 -4.30
C ILE A 80 9.63 -5.61 -3.19
N LEU A 81 9.09 -6.67 -2.61
CA LEU A 81 9.73 -7.38 -1.50
C LEU A 81 10.76 -8.39 -2.03
N PRO A 82 11.89 -8.59 -1.32
CA PRO A 82 12.86 -9.60 -1.70
C PRO A 82 12.24 -11.00 -1.61
N PRO A 83 12.68 -11.98 -2.43
CA PRO A 83 12.16 -13.35 -2.38
C PRO A 83 12.31 -14.04 -1.02
N THR A 84 13.26 -13.58 -0.20
CA THR A 84 13.50 -14.04 1.18
C THR A 84 12.57 -13.40 2.21
N SER A 85 11.71 -12.46 1.81
CA SER A 85 10.78 -11.79 2.70
C SER A 85 9.85 -12.79 3.40
N PRO A 86 9.75 -12.77 4.74
CA PRO A 86 8.81 -13.62 5.48
C PRO A 86 7.36 -13.44 5.02
N VAL A 87 7.00 -12.24 4.55
CA VAL A 87 5.68 -11.94 3.97
C VAL A 87 5.42 -12.82 2.75
N LEU A 88 6.37 -12.91 1.81
CA LEU A 88 6.20 -13.70 0.60
C LEU A 88 6.35 -15.20 0.84
N GLN A 89 7.23 -15.61 1.77
CA GLN A 89 7.42 -17.02 2.12
C GLN A 89 6.22 -17.65 2.81
N LYS A 90 5.50 -16.89 3.65
CA LYS A 90 4.31 -17.38 4.37
C LYS A 90 3.03 -17.25 3.57
N ASN A 91 3.02 -16.36 2.57
CA ASN A 91 1.80 -16.00 1.82
C ASN A 91 2.02 -16.18 0.31
N ASP A 92 2.20 -17.43 -0.13
CA ASP A 92 2.41 -17.78 -1.54
C ASP A 92 1.33 -17.23 -2.49
N PHE A 93 0.10 -17.05 -1.98
CA PHE A 93 -1.01 -16.46 -2.74
C PHE A 93 -0.74 -15.02 -3.21
N LEU A 94 0.18 -14.29 -2.58
CA LEU A 94 0.55 -12.91 -3.00
C LEU A 94 1.30 -12.89 -4.35
N LYS A 95 1.78 -14.03 -4.84
CA LYS A 95 2.43 -14.15 -6.16
C LYS A 95 1.45 -14.02 -7.32
N THR A 96 0.15 -14.11 -7.05
CA THR A 96 -0.91 -14.00 -8.07
C THR A 96 -1.96 -12.99 -7.63
N LYS A 97 -2.79 -12.56 -8.58
CA LYS A 97 -3.88 -11.62 -8.29
C LYS A 97 -4.96 -12.30 -7.45
N LEU A 98 -5.29 -11.71 -6.31
CA LEU A 98 -6.37 -12.18 -5.44
C LEU A 98 -7.73 -11.74 -5.97
N THR A 99 -8.74 -12.61 -5.89
CA THR A 99 -10.13 -12.27 -6.24
C THR A 99 -10.78 -11.44 -5.14
N ILE A 100 -11.88 -10.74 -5.46
CA ILE A 100 -12.63 -9.94 -4.47
C ILE A 100 -13.12 -10.81 -3.29
N PRO A 101 -13.73 -12.00 -3.49
CA PRO A 101 -14.15 -12.83 -2.37
C PRO A 101 -12.99 -13.30 -1.50
N HIS A 102 -11.82 -13.55 -2.10
CA HIS A 102 -10.63 -13.91 -1.34
C HIS A 102 -10.14 -12.73 -0.48
N LEU A 103 -10.14 -11.50 -1.00
CA LEU A 103 -9.83 -10.31 -0.21
C LEU A 103 -10.81 -10.12 0.95
N GLN A 104 -12.11 -10.31 0.72
CA GLN A 104 -13.12 -10.24 1.80
C GLN A 104 -12.81 -11.23 2.92
N LEU A 105 -12.48 -12.47 2.59
CA LEU A 105 -12.12 -13.51 3.55
C LEU A 105 -10.84 -13.16 4.34
N LEU A 106 -9.82 -12.63 3.66
CA LEU A 106 -8.57 -12.26 4.32
C LEU A 106 -8.76 -11.07 5.29
N ILE A 107 -9.60 -10.10 4.93
CA ILE A 107 -9.95 -8.98 5.83
C ILE A 107 -10.72 -9.50 7.06
N GLU A 108 -11.70 -10.38 6.88
CA GLU A 108 -12.42 -10.99 8.01
C GLU A 108 -11.50 -11.81 8.93
N SER A 109 -10.53 -12.52 8.35
CA SER A 109 -9.48 -13.22 9.10
C SER A 109 -8.60 -12.26 9.90
N ALA A 110 -8.20 -11.14 9.28
CA ALA A 110 -7.42 -10.10 9.96
C ALA A 110 -8.16 -9.51 11.17
N TRP A 111 -9.47 -9.27 11.04
CA TRP A 111 -10.31 -8.85 12.17
C TRP A 111 -10.35 -9.89 13.30
N THR A 112 -10.43 -11.18 12.94
CA THR A 112 -10.43 -12.28 13.92
C THR A 112 -9.11 -12.37 14.67
N GLN A 113 -8.01 -11.99 14.03
CA GLN A 113 -6.68 -11.89 14.64
C GLN A 113 -6.48 -10.61 15.49
N GLY A 114 -7.47 -9.70 15.50
CA GLY A 114 -7.46 -8.48 16.31
C GLY A 114 -7.00 -7.22 15.59
N PHE A 115 -6.63 -7.30 14.30
CA PHE A 115 -6.21 -6.12 13.54
C PHE A 115 -7.43 -5.27 13.16
N ASN A 116 -7.42 -3.98 13.51
CA ASN A 116 -8.50 -3.03 13.23
C ASN A 116 -9.92 -3.59 13.51
N ALA A 117 -10.06 -4.37 14.59
CA ALA A 117 -11.32 -5.05 14.92
C ALA A 117 -12.52 -4.10 15.10
N HIS A 118 -12.28 -2.82 15.39
CA HIS A 118 -13.34 -1.81 15.41
C HIS A 118 -14.04 -1.65 14.06
N SER A 119 -13.32 -1.80 12.94
CA SER A 119 -13.90 -1.64 11.60
C SER A 119 -14.81 -2.81 11.21
N ARG A 120 -14.58 -4.00 11.80
CA ARG A 120 -15.52 -5.14 11.75
C ARG A 120 -16.91 -4.72 12.23
N ASP A 121 -16.97 -4.08 13.40
CA ASP A 121 -18.23 -3.72 14.04
C ASP A 121 -18.94 -2.59 13.27
N GLN A 122 -18.17 -1.64 12.72
CA GLN A 122 -18.70 -0.59 11.83
C GLN A 122 -19.35 -1.16 10.57
N LEU A 123 -18.76 -2.20 9.98
CA LEU A 123 -19.23 -2.83 8.75
C LEU A 123 -20.22 -3.99 8.96
N GLY A 124 -20.70 -4.18 10.19
CA GLY A 124 -21.71 -5.20 10.50
C GLY A 124 -21.16 -6.64 10.53
N GLY A 125 -19.84 -6.78 10.66
CA GLY A 125 -19.19 -8.06 10.97
C GLY A 125 -18.99 -9.03 9.83
N ARG A 126 -19.38 -8.67 8.60
CA ARG A 126 -19.30 -9.56 7.45
C ARG A 126 -19.10 -8.81 6.13
N LEU A 127 -18.08 -9.19 5.38
CA LEU A 127 -17.79 -8.77 4.02
C LEU A 127 -18.13 -9.87 3.00
N VAL A 128 -17.82 -11.14 3.28
CA VAL A 128 -17.94 -12.24 2.32
C VAL A 128 -19.38 -12.39 1.84
N GLY A 129 -19.56 -12.27 0.53
CA GLY A 129 -20.89 -12.35 -0.11
C GLY A 129 -21.72 -11.08 0.03
N THR A 130 -21.10 -9.96 0.41
CA THR A 130 -21.75 -8.65 0.46
C THR A 130 -21.13 -7.68 -0.55
N THR A 131 -21.81 -6.57 -0.79
CA THR A 131 -21.32 -5.44 -1.58
C THR A 131 -20.71 -4.33 -0.73
N THR A 132 -20.33 -4.65 0.52
CA THR A 132 -19.80 -3.68 1.48
C THR A 132 -18.53 -3.03 0.95
N PHE A 133 -18.53 -1.69 0.98
CA PHE A 133 -17.37 -0.89 0.67
C PHE A 133 -16.29 -1.12 1.73
N ILE A 134 -15.04 -1.13 1.31
CA ILE A 134 -13.89 -1.14 2.21
C ILE A 134 -13.10 0.16 2.03
N GLY A 135 -12.44 0.58 3.09
CA GLY A 135 -11.55 1.72 3.09
C GLY A 135 -10.17 1.37 3.64
N THR A 136 -9.49 2.40 4.11
CA THR A 136 -8.19 2.25 4.78
C THR A 136 -8.21 1.25 5.92
N PRO A 137 -9.16 1.27 6.88
CA PRO A 137 -9.05 0.40 8.05
C PRO A 137 -9.00 -1.08 7.68
N GLU A 138 -9.76 -1.50 6.66
CA GLU A 138 -9.74 -2.87 6.14
C GLU A 138 -8.44 -3.19 5.41
N ALA A 139 -7.94 -2.24 4.61
CA ALA A 139 -6.66 -2.40 3.92
C ALA A 139 -5.50 -2.56 4.92
N GLU A 140 -5.51 -1.76 5.99
CA GLU A 140 -4.52 -1.81 7.05
C GLU A 140 -4.66 -3.07 7.90
N ALA A 141 -5.88 -3.51 8.21
CA ALA A 141 -6.10 -4.80 8.87
C ALA A 141 -5.41 -5.93 8.10
N LEU A 142 -5.66 -5.99 6.79
CA LEU A 142 -5.11 -6.99 5.91
C LEU A 142 -3.58 -6.93 5.87
N LEU A 143 -3.01 -5.75 5.60
CA LEU A 143 -1.56 -5.61 5.46
C LEU A 143 -0.81 -5.93 6.76
N LEU A 144 -1.32 -5.47 7.90
CA LEU A 144 -0.75 -5.82 9.20
C LEU A 144 -0.84 -7.33 9.48
N SER A 145 -1.96 -7.98 9.15
CA SER A 145 -2.10 -9.43 9.31
C SER A 145 -1.15 -10.24 8.43
N LEU A 146 -0.74 -9.70 7.27
CA LEU A 146 0.26 -10.30 6.38
C LEU A 146 1.70 -10.04 6.85
N GLY A 147 1.90 -9.23 7.89
CA GLY A 147 3.21 -8.82 8.37
C GLY A 147 3.83 -7.69 7.56
N VAL A 148 3.03 -6.90 6.84
CA VAL A 148 3.47 -5.67 6.14
C VAL A 148 3.21 -4.48 7.06
N PRO A 149 4.27 -3.89 7.66
CA PRO A 149 4.10 -2.72 8.53
C PRO A 149 3.47 -1.57 7.77
N CYS A 150 2.54 -0.87 8.41
CA CYS A 150 1.89 0.28 7.83
C CYS A 150 1.12 1.11 8.84
N THR A 151 0.73 2.33 8.45
CA THR A 151 -0.03 3.23 9.31
C THR A 151 -0.91 4.15 8.47
N GLY A 152 -2.23 4.00 8.63
CA GLY A 152 -3.21 4.92 8.08
C GLY A 152 -3.09 6.31 8.70
N ARG A 153 -3.06 7.35 7.88
CA ARG A 153 -3.14 8.76 8.30
C ARG A 153 -4.39 9.39 7.73
N VAL A 154 -5.14 10.12 8.54
CA VAL A 154 -6.41 10.75 8.16
C VAL A 154 -6.19 12.26 8.01
N PHE A 155 -6.56 12.81 6.85
CA PHE A 155 -6.54 14.26 6.59
C PHE A 155 -7.96 14.81 6.69
N LYS A 156 -8.15 15.94 7.39
CA LYS A 156 -9.48 16.53 7.64
C LYS A 156 -9.42 18.05 7.55
N GLY A 157 -10.55 18.65 7.15
CA GLY A 157 -10.68 20.10 7.02
C GLY A 157 -10.63 20.58 5.56
N PRO A 158 -10.84 21.88 5.32
CA PRO A 158 -10.88 22.45 3.99
C PRO A 158 -9.54 22.31 3.24
N GLU A 159 -8.41 22.33 3.95
CA GLU A 159 -7.06 22.20 3.38
C GLU A 159 -6.49 20.77 3.44
N ALA A 160 -7.33 19.76 3.74
CA ALA A 160 -6.90 18.36 3.83
C ALA A 160 -6.22 17.85 2.55
N TRP A 161 -6.56 18.42 1.39
CA TRP A 161 -5.96 18.07 0.11
C TRP A 161 -4.52 18.59 -0.02
N ILE A 162 -4.20 19.75 0.57
CA ILE A 162 -2.83 20.29 0.60
C ILE A 162 -1.97 19.38 1.46
N GLU A 163 -2.40 19.11 2.70
CA GLU A 163 -1.68 18.20 3.60
C GLU A 163 -1.52 16.80 2.99
N LEU A 164 -2.53 16.34 2.25
CA LEU A 164 -2.46 15.09 1.50
C LEU A 164 -1.36 15.15 0.44
N LEU A 165 -1.30 16.20 -0.38
CA LEU A 165 -0.29 16.36 -1.43
C LEU A 165 1.11 16.50 -0.84
N ASP A 166 1.30 17.35 0.16
CA ASP A 166 2.58 17.53 0.87
C ASP A 166 3.10 16.20 1.42
N SER A 167 2.21 15.42 2.05
CA SER A 167 2.60 14.11 2.56
C SER A 167 2.72 13.03 1.46
N VAL A 168 2.19 13.21 0.23
CA VAL A 168 2.57 12.37 -0.94
C VAL A 168 4.02 12.69 -1.30
N GLU A 169 4.31 13.97 -1.47
CA GLU A 169 5.61 14.47 -1.89
C GLU A 169 6.71 14.08 -0.90
N GLU A 170 6.50 14.32 0.40
CA GLU A 170 7.41 13.87 1.47
C GLU A 170 7.63 12.36 1.42
N TYR A 171 6.59 11.57 1.12
CA TYR A 171 6.70 10.12 1.06
C TYR A 171 7.57 9.67 -0.10
N PHE A 172 7.44 10.27 -1.29
CA PHE A 172 8.24 9.89 -2.46
C PHE A 172 9.58 10.61 -2.56
N SER A 173 9.77 11.68 -1.80
CA SER A 173 11.04 12.40 -1.73
C SER A 173 12.15 11.47 -1.24
N PRO A 174 13.36 11.57 -1.81
CA PRO A 174 14.53 10.90 -1.26
C PRO A 174 14.69 11.32 0.20
N SER A 175 14.81 10.35 1.11
CA SER A 175 15.26 10.68 2.46
C SER A 175 16.76 10.90 2.41
N ASP A 176 17.20 12.14 2.63
CA ASP A 176 18.59 12.44 2.97
C ASP A 176 18.92 11.79 4.32
N SER A 177 19.39 10.55 4.28
CA SER A 177 19.96 9.88 5.45
C SER A 177 21.27 9.22 5.08
N LEU A 178 22.30 10.07 5.05
CA LEU A 178 23.62 9.90 5.66
C LEU A 178 24.20 8.48 5.72
N SER A 179 25.17 8.23 4.85
CA SER A 179 26.37 7.47 5.18
C SER A 179 27.60 8.21 4.66
N THR A 180 28.00 9.29 5.34
CA THR A 180 29.43 9.62 5.40
C THR A 180 30.10 8.51 6.22
N PRO A 181 31.04 7.73 5.65
CA PRO A 181 31.82 6.79 6.45
C PRO A 181 32.64 7.56 7.49
N PRO A 182 32.73 7.08 8.74
CA PRO A 182 33.75 7.56 9.66
C PRO A 182 35.06 6.89 9.26
N ASP A 183 35.90 7.59 8.50
CA ASP A 183 37.36 7.61 8.64
C ASP A 183 38.00 8.26 7.40
N GLY A 184 38.94 9.15 7.66
CA GLY A 184 39.37 10.19 6.73
C GLY A 184 40.20 9.73 5.54
N ASN A 185 39.98 10.40 4.40
CA ASN A 185 40.98 11.27 3.76
C ASN A 185 40.31 12.11 2.66
N PRO A 186 40.67 13.40 2.47
CA PRO A 186 40.14 14.20 1.38
C PRO A 186 40.98 13.93 0.13
N VAL A 187 40.39 13.33 -0.88
CA VAL A 187 40.98 13.32 -2.22
C VAL A 187 39.92 13.84 -3.20
N ASN A 188 39.90 15.17 -3.33
CA ASN A 188 39.45 15.81 -4.55
C ASN A 188 40.39 15.38 -5.67
N VAL A 189 39.91 14.53 -6.57
CA VAL A 189 40.46 14.42 -7.93
C VAL A 189 39.27 14.49 -8.87
N VAL A 190 39.04 15.69 -9.37
CA VAL A 190 38.44 15.89 -10.70
C VAL A 190 39.54 15.57 -11.71
N PRO A 191 39.24 14.79 -12.76
CA PRO A 191 39.74 15.15 -14.08
C PRO A 191 38.57 15.53 -14.97
N ASP A 192 38.81 16.67 -15.61
CA ASP A 192 38.05 17.38 -16.61
C ASP A 192 37.84 16.52 -17.88
N ASP A 193 36.94 17.02 -18.74
CA ASP A 193 36.69 16.64 -20.14
C ASP A 193 35.67 15.53 -20.45
N THR A 194 34.37 15.86 -20.45
CA THR A 194 33.45 15.67 -21.62
C THR A 194 32.07 16.33 -21.40
N PRO A 195 31.38 16.76 -22.47
CA PRO A 195 30.55 17.95 -22.46
C PRO A 195 29.16 17.76 -21.83
N LEU A 196 28.77 18.83 -21.17
CA LEU A 196 27.43 19.27 -20.76
C LEU A 196 26.30 18.73 -21.67
N GLU A 197 25.64 17.65 -21.25
CA GLU A 197 24.17 17.45 -21.26
C GLU A 197 23.85 16.21 -20.41
N SER A 198 23.70 16.41 -19.08
CA SER A 198 23.09 15.40 -18.22
C SER A 198 21.59 15.69 -18.17
N PRO A 199 20.72 14.87 -18.79
CA PRO A 199 19.31 14.92 -18.43
C PRO A 199 19.24 14.53 -16.97
N ARG A 200 18.83 15.49 -16.11
CA ARG A 200 18.67 15.33 -14.67
C ARG A 200 18.08 13.95 -14.39
N ALA A 201 18.92 13.06 -13.88
CA ALA A 201 18.59 11.68 -13.65
C ALA A 201 17.37 11.61 -12.72
N LEU A 202 16.29 11.01 -13.22
CA LEU A 202 15.22 10.42 -12.42
C LEU A 202 15.88 9.38 -11.52
N HIS A 203 16.41 9.80 -10.37
CA HIS A 203 16.87 8.89 -9.33
C HIS A 203 15.62 8.25 -8.72
N GLY A 204 15.18 7.16 -9.35
CA GLY A 204 14.00 6.40 -8.97
C GLY A 204 14.21 5.72 -7.63
N HIS A 205 13.90 6.41 -6.53
CA HIS A 205 13.73 5.77 -5.24
C HIS A 205 12.36 5.10 -5.23
N HIS A 206 12.34 3.78 -5.45
CA HIS A 206 11.10 3.02 -5.57
C HIS A 206 10.45 2.82 -4.19
N ARG A 207 9.45 3.65 -3.88
CA ARG A 207 8.61 3.52 -2.68
C ARG A 207 7.23 2.95 -3.01
N ALA A 208 6.66 2.21 -2.07
CA ALA A 208 5.39 1.50 -2.24
C ALA A 208 4.19 2.44 -2.43
N LEU A 209 3.15 1.94 -3.07
CA LEU A 209 1.97 2.63 -3.57
C LEU A 209 1.20 3.46 -2.51
N ALA A 210 0.84 4.70 -2.85
CA ALA A 210 -0.18 5.45 -2.12
C ALA A 210 -1.58 4.99 -2.59
N LEU A 211 -2.39 4.45 -1.68
CA LEU A 211 -3.78 4.10 -1.97
C LEU A 211 -4.71 5.27 -1.65
N HIS A 212 -5.54 5.67 -2.60
CA HIS A 212 -6.61 6.64 -2.36
C HIS A 212 -7.98 5.95 -2.45
N PHE A 213 -8.74 5.97 -1.36
CA PHE A 213 -10.14 5.54 -1.33
C PHE A 213 -11.03 6.80 -1.29
N GLY A 214 -11.84 7.07 -2.32
CA GLY A 214 -12.96 8.04 -2.24
C GLY A 214 -14.23 7.29 -1.83
N LYS A 215 -15.09 7.68 -0.87
CA LYS A 215 -15.59 9.01 -0.45
C LYS A 215 -15.57 9.26 1.09
N THR A 216 -14.61 8.70 1.82
CA THR A 216 -14.37 8.92 3.27
C THR A 216 -12.87 8.76 3.53
N PRO A 217 -12.31 9.34 4.61
CA PRO A 217 -11.03 10.03 4.54
C PRO A 217 -9.85 9.10 4.21
N SER A 218 -8.98 9.65 3.36
CA SER A 218 -7.85 9.00 2.70
C SER A 218 -6.79 8.55 3.70
N ALA A 219 -6.11 7.43 3.43
CA ALA A 219 -4.93 7.03 4.20
C ALA A 219 -3.88 6.28 3.39
N ARG A 220 -2.65 6.25 3.92
CA ARG A 220 -1.43 5.73 3.27
C ARG A 220 -0.80 4.56 4.02
N PHE A 221 0.19 3.92 3.38
CA PHE A 221 0.99 2.79 3.88
C PHE A 221 2.49 3.16 3.78
N ARG A 222 3.27 2.98 4.86
CA ARG A 222 4.75 3.07 4.85
C ARG A 222 5.34 1.68 5.06
N PRO A 223 6.19 1.12 4.17
CA PRO A 223 6.99 -0.05 4.51
C PRO A 223 8.10 0.36 5.48
N GLY A 224 8.05 -0.19 6.70
CA GLY A 224 9.06 0.05 7.73
C GLY A 224 10.35 -0.72 7.46
N VAL A 225 11.47 0.00 7.47
CA VAL A 225 12.82 -0.54 7.63
C VAL A 225 12.96 -1.07 9.06
N GLU A 226 13.61 -2.22 9.22
CA GLU A 226 13.79 -2.92 10.49
C GLU A 226 14.30 -2.03 11.64
N SER A 227 13.64 -2.15 12.80
CA SER A 227 14.37 -2.39 14.05
C SER A 227 13.51 -3.31 14.92
N ALA A 228 14.06 -4.50 15.19
CA ALA A 228 13.55 -5.42 16.17
C ALA A 228 13.77 -4.86 17.57
N LEU A 229 12.84 -5.11 18.49
CA LEU A 229 13.14 -5.56 19.84
C LEU A 229 11.90 -6.24 20.44
N CYS A 230 11.93 -7.56 20.34
CA CYS A 230 11.20 -8.46 21.22
C CYS A 230 11.79 -8.29 22.62
N SER A 231 10.95 -7.98 23.61
CA SER A 231 11.24 -8.25 25.02
C SER A 231 9.91 -8.55 25.70
N GLN A 232 9.63 -9.85 25.78
CA GLN A 232 8.62 -10.41 26.65
C GLN A 232 9.31 -10.80 27.95
N GLU A 233 8.98 -10.13 29.05
CA GLU A 233 9.06 -10.76 30.37
C GLU A 233 7.70 -10.69 31.04
N ARG A 234 7.19 -11.88 31.38
CA ARG A 234 6.07 -12.10 32.27
C ARG A 234 6.62 -12.12 33.69
N GLY A 235 5.83 -11.63 34.65
CA GLY A 235 5.89 -12.16 36.01
C GLY A 235 5.54 -11.14 37.09
N GLY A 236 4.48 -11.43 37.85
CA GLY A 236 4.35 -10.92 39.22
C GLY A 236 2.98 -10.31 39.54
N ALA A 237 2.05 -11.15 39.98
CA ALA A 237 0.88 -10.74 40.75
C ALA A 237 1.27 -10.47 42.22
N ALA A 238 0.72 -9.42 42.82
CA ALA A 238 0.39 -9.23 44.24
C ALA A 238 -0.28 -7.84 44.34
N ASP A 239 -1.61 -7.73 44.49
CA ASP A 239 -2.34 -7.62 45.77
C ASP A 239 -1.56 -6.92 46.89
N VAL A 240 -2.04 -5.75 47.35
CA VAL A 240 -2.36 -5.45 48.76
C VAL A 240 -3.11 -4.11 48.85
N ARG A 241 -4.18 -4.15 49.63
CA ARG A 241 -5.08 -3.08 50.11
C ARG A 241 -4.40 -2.12 51.09
N GLY A 242 -4.95 -0.90 51.21
CA GLY A 242 -4.88 -0.01 52.40
C GLY A 242 -3.49 0.58 52.66
N VAL A 243 -3.33 1.87 52.98
CA VAL A 243 -4.10 2.76 53.87
C VAL A 243 -3.97 4.19 53.33
#